data_AF-A0A8I0IIV7-F1
#
_entry.id   AF-A0A8I0IIV7-F1
#
_cell.length_a   1.000
_cell.length_b   1.000
_cell.length_c   1.000
_cell.angle_alpha   90.00
_cell.angle_beta   90.00
_cell.angle_gamma   90.00
#
_symmetry.space_group_name_H-M   'P 1'
#
loop_
_entity.id
_entity.type
_entity.pdbx_description
1 polymer ?
#
loop_
_entity_poly.entity_id
_entity_poly.type
_entity_poly.pdbx_seq_one_letter_code
_entity_poly.pdbx_strand_id
1 'polypeptide(L)'
;MIHDVALVGHGVRLEPLGVEDAAALWPLTDDGLWAGMVTSRPASVAAYAEHVEAQVANPTTLAFTVRGEADGEVRGTTTLYDLAVAQGRVEIGSTWYGRAFWGGRTNPATKLLLLGHAFDTLGLNRVALRCDARNLRSAAAIRRLGAVPEGVLRSHRIAADGTVGDTAYFSIVRGEWPDVRAGLEARLA
;
A
#
# COMPACT_ATOMS: atom_id res chain seq x y z
N MET A 1 -14.21 -5.17 -4.68
CA MET A 1 -14.38 -4.66 -6.04
C MET A 1 -13.25 -5.17 -6.90
N ILE A 2 -13.58 -5.90 -7.95
CA ILE A 2 -12.68 -6.06 -9.10
C ILE A 2 -12.76 -4.75 -9.87
N HIS A 3 -11.61 -4.11 -10.11
CA HIS A 3 -11.50 -2.85 -10.86
C HIS A 3 -10.58 -3.05 -12.07
N ASP A 4 -10.62 -2.11 -13.00
CA ASP A 4 -9.82 -2.09 -14.23
C ASP A 4 -8.72 -1.03 -14.24
N VAL A 5 -8.57 -0.28 -13.13
CA VAL A 5 -7.52 0.74 -12.99
C VAL A 5 -6.14 0.11 -13.12
N ALA A 6 -5.36 0.57 -14.11
CA ALA A 6 -3.96 0.25 -14.30
C ALA A 6 -3.12 1.54 -14.32
N LEU A 7 -2.01 1.56 -13.58
CA LEU A 7 -1.12 2.72 -13.47
C LEU A 7 0.29 2.32 -13.90
N VAL A 8 0.90 3.07 -14.81
CA VAL A 8 2.23 2.76 -15.36
C VAL A 8 3.12 3.98 -15.24
N GLY A 9 4.37 3.78 -14.82
CA GLY A 9 5.38 4.80 -14.88
C GLY A 9 6.57 4.53 -13.97
N HIS A 10 7.66 5.24 -14.23
CA HIS A 10 8.87 5.21 -13.42
C HIS A 10 9.46 3.80 -13.18
N GLY A 11 9.25 2.86 -14.12
CA GLY A 11 9.79 1.50 -14.06
C GLY A 11 8.93 0.49 -13.28
N VAL A 12 7.69 0.86 -12.96
CA VAL A 12 6.69 -0.06 -12.38
C VAL A 12 5.34 0.03 -13.09
N ARG A 13 4.59 -1.06 -12.98
CA ARG A 13 3.20 -1.16 -13.39
C ARG A 13 2.37 -1.65 -12.20
N LEU A 14 1.26 -1.00 -11.93
CA LEU A 14 0.26 -1.40 -10.96
C LEU A 14 -0.94 -1.92 -11.74
N GLU A 15 -1.21 -3.21 -11.62
CA GLU A 15 -2.35 -3.87 -12.26
C GLU A 15 -3.33 -4.32 -11.18
N PRO A 16 -4.63 -4.46 -11.50
CA PRO A 16 -5.59 -5.03 -10.56
C PRO A 16 -5.07 -6.36 -10.00
N LEU A 17 -5.05 -6.48 -8.67
CA LEU A 17 -4.66 -7.69 -7.97
C LEU A 17 -5.71 -8.79 -8.24
N GLY A 18 -5.25 -9.97 -8.62
CA GLY A 18 -6.10 -11.14 -8.83
C GLY A 18 -5.59 -12.39 -8.10
N VAL A 19 -6.46 -13.40 -7.94
CA VAL A 19 -6.10 -14.67 -7.29
C VAL A 19 -5.01 -15.43 -8.04
N GLU A 20 -4.92 -15.20 -9.36
CA GLU A 20 -3.89 -15.71 -10.26
C GLU A 20 -2.48 -15.22 -9.89
N ASP A 21 -2.37 -14.07 -9.21
CA ASP A 21 -1.08 -13.53 -8.77
C ASP A 21 -0.50 -14.25 -7.55
N ALA A 22 -1.33 -15.04 -6.84
CA ALA A 22 -0.93 -15.66 -5.59
C ALA A 22 0.30 -16.54 -5.72
N ALA A 23 0.43 -17.28 -6.83
CA ALA A 23 1.57 -18.17 -7.06
C ALA A 23 2.90 -17.41 -7.20
N ALA A 24 2.87 -16.19 -7.75
CA ALA A 24 4.05 -15.34 -7.90
C ALA A 24 4.31 -14.49 -6.65
N LEU A 25 3.26 -14.04 -5.95
CA LEU A 25 3.35 -13.20 -4.77
C LEU A 25 3.76 -13.96 -3.51
N TRP A 26 3.15 -15.12 -3.25
CA TRP A 26 3.35 -15.85 -2.00
C TRP A 26 4.83 -16.18 -1.70
N PRO A 27 5.66 -16.63 -2.68
CA PRO A 27 7.08 -16.89 -2.45
C PRO A 27 7.91 -15.66 -2.03
N LEU A 28 7.42 -14.44 -2.31
CA LEU A 28 8.09 -13.18 -1.93
C LEU A 28 7.82 -12.78 -0.47
N THR A 29 6.88 -13.47 0.19
CA THR A 29 6.53 -13.22 1.59
C THR A 29 7.46 -13.98 2.52
N ASP A 30 7.70 -13.43 3.72
CA ASP A 30 8.39 -14.11 4.82
C ASP A 30 7.86 -13.64 6.18
N ASP A 31 8.26 -14.32 7.26
CA ASP A 31 7.75 -14.02 8.60
C ASP A 31 8.15 -12.61 9.08
N GLY A 32 9.34 -12.13 8.69
CA GLY A 32 9.79 -10.78 9.03
C GLY A 32 9.06 -9.68 8.24
N LEU A 33 8.59 -9.98 7.03
CA LEU A 33 7.68 -9.11 6.28
C LEU A 33 6.31 -9.04 6.97
N TRP A 34 5.85 -10.18 7.49
CA TRP A 34 4.51 -10.32 8.07
C TRP A 34 4.41 -9.97 9.56
N ALA A 35 5.54 -9.84 10.27
CA ALA A 35 5.62 -9.57 11.72
C ALA A 35 4.92 -8.28 12.22
N GLY A 36 4.45 -7.41 11.31
CA GLY A 36 3.69 -6.20 11.65
C GLY A 36 2.26 -6.19 11.12
N MET A 37 1.84 -7.21 10.37
CA MET A 37 0.51 -7.27 9.77
C MET A 37 -0.56 -7.62 10.81
N VAL A 38 -1.83 -7.33 10.49
CA VAL A 38 -2.96 -7.68 11.36
C VAL A 38 -3.33 -9.16 11.18
N THR A 39 -3.09 -9.71 9.99
CA THR A 39 -3.39 -11.09 9.63
C THR A 39 -2.18 -11.99 9.83
N SER A 40 -2.42 -13.28 10.07
CA SER A 40 -1.38 -14.30 9.98
C SER A 40 -0.83 -14.37 8.57
N ARG A 41 0.45 -14.76 8.45
CA ARG A 41 1.04 -15.04 7.14
C ARG A 41 0.31 -16.22 6.51
N PRO A 42 -0.15 -16.12 5.25
CA PRO A 42 -0.73 -17.25 4.56
C PRO A 42 0.26 -18.42 4.46
N ALA A 43 -0.18 -19.62 4.82
CA ALA A 43 0.69 -20.80 4.92
C ALA A 43 0.98 -21.48 3.57
N SER A 44 0.27 -21.10 2.51
CA SER A 44 0.39 -21.68 1.17
C SER A 44 -0.07 -20.68 0.12
N VAL A 45 0.22 -20.99 -1.15
CA VAL A 45 -0.32 -20.25 -2.30
C VAL A 45 -1.85 -20.21 -2.26
N ALA A 46 -2.51 -21.33 -1.92
CA ALA A 46 -3.97 -21.40 -1.80
C ALA A 46 -4.50 -20.46 -0.71
N ALA A 47 -3.89 -20.47 0.48
CA ALA A 47 -4.26 -19.55 1.57
C ALA A 47 -3.99 -18.08 1.20
N TYR A 48 -2.98 -17.82 0.37
CA TYR A 48 -2.72 -16.48 -0.14
C TYR A 48 -3.77 -16.05 -1.17
N ALA A 49 -4.20 -16.95 -2.04
CA ALA A 49 -5.30 -16.71 -2.97
C ALA A 49 -6.61 -16.38 -2.24
N GLU A 50 -6.93 -17.10 -1.16
CA GLU A 50 -8.08 -16.78 -0.29
C GLU A 50 -7.95 -15.38 0.35
N HIS A 51 -6.74 -15.01 0.78
CA HIS A 51 -6.48 -13.66 1.30
C HIS A 51 -6.71 -12.58 0.23
N VAL A 52 -6.24 -12.83 -1.00
CA VAL A 52 -6.46 -11.94 -2.15
C VAL A 52 -7.95 -11.84 -2.47
N GLU A 53 -8.66 -12.96 -2.53
CA GLU A 53 -10.10 -13.00 -2.81
C GLU A 53 -10.89 -12.16 -1.80
N ALA A 54 -10.61 -12.32 -0.50
CA ALA A 54 -11.23 -11.52 0.55
C ALA A 54 -10.92 -10.02 0.41
N GLN A 55 -9.69 -9.67 0.02
CA GLN A 55 -9.28 -8.28 -0.19
C GLN A 55 -10.00 -7.66 -1.39
N VAL A 56 -10.02 -8.34 -2.53
CA VAL A 56 -10.63 -7.84 -3.78
C VAL A 56 -12.15 -7.95 -3.77
N ALA A 57 -12.77 -8.65 -2.82
CA ALA A 57 -14.21 -8.62 -2.63
C ALA A 57 -14.70 -7.27 -2.04
N ASN A 58 -13.88 -6.57 -1.26
CA ASN A 58 -14.28 -5.32 -0.59
C ASN A 58 -14.60 -4.19 -1.59
N PRO A 59 -15.83 -3.63 -1.59
CA PRO A 59 -16.26 -2.65 -2.59
C PRO A 59 -15.52 -1.30 -2.52
N THR A 60 -14.89 -0.96 -1.40
CA THR A 60 -14.15 0.31 -1.22
C THR A 60 -12.64 0.12 -1.37
N THR A 61 -12.23 -0.96 -2.03
CA THR A 61 -10.83 -1.36 -2.18
C THR A 61 -10.45 -1.44 -3.66
N LEU A 62 -9.34 -0.77 -4.01
CA LEU A 62 -8.60 -0.96 -5.25
C LEU A 62 -7.23 -1.56 -4.88
N ALA A 63 -7.07 -2.85 -5.07
CA ALA A 63 -5.87 -3.59 -4.73
C ALA A 63 -5.04 -3.85 -5.98
N PHE A 64 -3.73 -3.67 -5.87
CA PHE A 64 -2.82 -3.74 -7.02
C PHE A 64 -1.70 -4.74 -6.79
N THR A 65 -1.42 -5.53 -7.82
CA THR A 65 -0.12 -6.20 -7.98
C THR A 65 0.87 -5.20 -8.55
N VAL A 66 2.03 -5.08 -7.90
CA VAL A 66 3.11 -4.20 -8.36
C VAL A 66 4.10 -5.03 -9.16
N ARG A 67 4.28 -4.69 -10.43
CA ARG A 67 5.21 -5.35 -11.35
C ARG A 67 6.31 -4.41 -11.82
N GLY A 68 7.44 -4.97 -12.25
CA GLY A 68 8.40 -4.24 -13.06
C GLY A 68 7.85 -3.94 -14.45
N GLU A 69 8.09 -2.73 -14.93
CA GLU A 69 7.55 -2.29 -16.23
C GLU A 69 8.22 -3.00 -17.43
N ALA A 70 9.53 -3.27 -17.33
CA ALA A 70 10.32 -3.84 -18.41
C ALA A 70 10.25 -5.37 -18.49
N ASP A 71 10.12 -6.03 -17.34
CA ASP A 71 10.25 -7.48 -17.17
C ASP A 71 8.94 -8.17 -16.75
N GLY A 72 7.92 -7.41 -16.34
CA GLY A 72 6.68 -7.95 -15.80
C GLY A 72 6.86 -8.65 -14.45
N GLU A 73 8.04 -8.55 -13.82
CA GLU A 73 8.37 -9.26 -12.60
C GLU A 73 7.49 -8.78 -11.45
N VAL A 74 6.85 -9.71 -10.74
CA VAL A 74 6.05 -9.40 -9.55
C VAL A 74 6.96 -8.93 -8.42
N ARG A 75 6.66 -7.77 -7.85
CA ARG A 75 7.46 -7.15 -6.78
C ARG A 75 6.76 -7.10 -5.43
N GLY A 76 5.43 -7.23 -5.40
CA GLY A 76 4.62 -7.19 -4.18
C GLY A 76 3.23 -6.61 -4.44
N THR A 77 2.57 -6.10 -3.41
CA THR A 77 1.24 -5.52 -3.51
C THR A 77 1.13 -4.17 -2.82
N THR A 78 0.11 -3.40 -3.21
CA THR A 78 -0.32 -2.19 -2.52
C THR A 78 -1.81 -1.99 -2.73
N THR A 79 -2.44 -1.14 -1.93
CA THR A 79 -3.89 -0.99 -1.98
C THR A 79 -4.31 0.44 -1.65
N LEU A 80 -5.29 0.94 -2.40
CA LEU A 80 -6.17 2.03 -1.99
C LEU A 80 -7.39 1.39 -1.33
N TYR A 81 -7.59 1.58 -0.03
CA TYR A 81 -8.74 1.02 0.70
C TYR A 81 -9.46 2.10 1.51
N ASP A 82 -10.64 1.76 2.00
CA ASP A 82 -11.58 2.73 2.61
C ASP A 82 -11.84 3.93 1.67
N LEU A 83 -11.97 3.65 0.37
CA LEU A 83 -12.30 4.66 -0.61
C LEU A 83 -13.69 5.22 -0.33
N ALA A 84 -13.74 6.49 0.06
CA ALA A 84 -14.97 7.22 0.36
C ALA A 84 -15.05 8.46 -0.52
N VAL A 85 -15.43 8.26 -1.80
CA VAL A 85 -15.49 9.32 -2.83
C VAL A 85 -16.35 10.51 -2.38
N ALA A 86 -17.53 10.24 -1.81
CA ALA A 86 -18.42 11.29 -1.31
C ALA A 86 -17.81 12.14 -0.18
N GLN A 87 -16.82 11.60 0.53
CA GLN A 87 -16.09 12.29 1.60
C GLN A 87 -14.69 12.75 1.14
N GLY A 88 -14.34 12.54 -0.14
CA GLY A 88 -13.08 12.97 -0.73
C GLY A 88 -11.85 12.37 -0.07
N ARG A 89 -11.89 11.11 0.39
CA ARG A 89 -10.72 10.47 1.01
C ARG A 89 -10.51 9.01 0.60
N VAL A 90 -9.28 8.55 0.83
CA VAL A 90 -8.88 7.14 0.71
C VAL A 90 -7.68 6.88 1.65
N GLU A 91 -7.40 5.62 1.96
CA GLU A 91 -6.16 5.20 2.62
C GLU A 91 -5.26 4.42 1.66
N ILE A 92 -3.94 4.60 1.76
CA ILE A 92 -2.96 3.72 1.14
C ILE A 92 -2.38 2.79 2.20
N GLY A 93 -2.37 1.49 1.90
CA GLY A 93 -1.69 0.49 2.72
C GLY A 93 -1.84 -0.90 2.13
N SER A 94 -1.85 -1.91 3.02
CA SER A 94 -1.57 -3.32 2.64
C SER A 94 -0.35 -3.42 1.71
N THR A 95 0.60 -2.49 1.87
CA THR A 95 1.77 -2.37 1.00
C THR A 95 2.88 -3.24 1.53
N TRP A 96 3.36 -4.15 0.70
CA TRP A 96 4.57 -4.91 0.98
C TRP A 96 5.28 -5.23 -0.34
N TYR A 97 6.59 -5.41 -0.27
CA TYR A 97 7.41 -5.80 -1.41
C TYR A 97 8.33 -6.95 -1.02
N GLY A 98 8.67 -7.80 -1.99
CA GLY A 98 9.74 -8.77 -1.81
C GLY A 98 11.04 -8.08 -1.42
N ARG A 99 11.87 -8.72 -0.59
CA ARG A 99 13.07 -8.09 0.00
C ARG A 99 14.04 -7.54 -1.03
N ALA A 100 14.16 -8.18 -2.19
CA ALA A 100 15.01 -7.73 -3.30
C ALA A 100 14.65 -6.33 -3.83
N PHE A 101 13.41 -5.88 -3.61
CA PHE A 101 12.91 -4.60 -4.10
C PHE A 101 12.88 -3.50 -3.04
N TRP A 102 13.43 -3.76 -1.85
CA TRP A 102 13.51 -2.77 -0.78
C TRP A 102 14.62 -1.76 -1.02
N GLY A 103 14.42 -0.53 -0.52
CA GLY A 103 15.40 0.55 -0.66
C GLY A 103 15.54 1.14 -2.06
N GLY A 104 15.06 0.44 -3.10
CA GLY A 104 15.07 0.88 -4.48
C GLY A 104 13.90 1.79 -4.89
N ARG A 105 13.60 1.77 -6.19
CA ARG A 105 12.63 2.65 -6.84
C ARG A 105 11.17 2.20 -6.70
N THR A 106 10.93 0.93 -6.40
CA THR A 106 9.58 0.33 -6.40
C THR A 106 8.61 1.11 -5.52
N ASN A 107 8.92 1.28 -4.23
CA ASN A 107 8.01 1.99 -3.31
C ASN A 107 7.77 3.47 -3.70
N PRO A 108 8.80 4.32 -3.91
CA PRO A 108 8.53 5.71 -4.32
C PRO A 108 7.75 5.81 -5.64
N ALA A 109 8.05 4.97 -6.64
CA ALA A 109 7.31 4.94 -7.90
C ALA A 109 5.84 4.55 -7.70
N THR A 110 5.59 3.49 -6.91
CA THR A 110 4.22 3.09 -6.55
C THR A 110 3.48 4.21 -5.81
N LYS A 111 4.10 4.88 -4.83
CA LYS A 111 3.44 5.96 -4.08
C LYS A 111 3.14 7.16 -4.97
N LEU A 112 4.04 7.53 -5.89
CA LEU A 112 3.81 8.59 -6.86
C LEU A 112 2.58 8.30 -7.73
N LEU A 113 2.47 7.08 -8.26
CA LEU A 113 1.33 6.66 -9.09
C LEU A 113 0.02 6.63 -8.29
N LEU A 114 0.00 6.07 -7.07
CA LEU A 114 -1.20 6.01 -6.25
C LEU A 114 -1.68 7.39 -5.79
N LEU A 115 -0.76 8.25 -5.34
CA LEU A 115 -1.08 9.61 -4.92
C LEU A 115 -1.56 10.45 -6.10
N GLY A 116 -0.93 10.30 -7.27
CA GLY A 116 -1.38 10.97 -8.49
C GLY A 116 -2.77 10.53 -8.91
N HIS A 117 -3.06 9.23 -8.87
CA HIS A 117 -4.40 8.74 -9.13
C HIS A 117 -5.42 9.30 -8.12
N ALA A 118 -5.10 9.30 -6.82
CA ALA A 118 -5.99 9.80 -5.79
C ALA A 118 -6.28 11.31 -5.91
N PHE A 119 -5.26 12.14 -6.10
CA PHE A 119 -5.42 13.60 -6.12
C PHE A 119 -5.81 14.16 -7.48
N ASP A 120 -5.18 13.68 -8.56
CA ASP A 120 -5.32 14.24 -9.90
C ASP A 120 -6.45 13.59 -10.69
N THR A 121 -6.61 12.27 -10.59
CA THR A 121 -7.65 11.55 -11.32
C THR A 121 -8.97 11.54 -10.55
N LEU A 122 -8.95 11.08 -9.29
CA LEU A 122 -10.15 10.94 -8.48
C LEU A 122 -10.58 12.26 -7.82
N GLY A 123 -9.70 13.27 -7.81
CA GLY A 123 -10.01 14.55 -7.19
C GLY A 123 -10.31 14.39 -5.70
N LEU A 124 -9.59 13.54 -4.97
CA LEU A 124 -9.73 13.41 -3.53
C LEU A 124 -9.02 14.55 -2.79
N ASN A 125 -9.46 14.84 -1.57
CA ASN A 125 -8.88 15.88 -0.72
C ASN A 125 -7.81 15.33 0.23
N ARG A 126 -7.83 14.02 0.48
CA ARG A 126 -7.05 13.40 1.54
C ARG A 126 -6.66 11.96 1.21
N VAL A 127 -5.39 11.65 1.43
CA VAL A 127 -4.86 10.29 1.41
C VAL A 127 -4.22 10.00 2.77
N ALA A 128 -4.79 9.04 3.50
CA ALA A 128 -4.24 8.62 4.79
C ALA A 128 -3.30 7.41 4.63
N LEU A 129 -2.33 7.31 5.53
CA LEU A 129 -1.47 6.14 5.69
C LEU A 129 -1.41 5.79 7.17
N ARG A 130 -1.38 4.50 7.46
CA ARG A 130 -1.29 4.02 8.84
C ARG A 130 -0.33 2.86 8.98
N CYS A 131 0.25 2.73 10.16
CA CYS A 131 1.04 1.57 10.53
C CYS A 131 0.89 1.28 12.03
N ASP A 132 1.33 0.10 12.46
CA ASP A 132 1.54 -0.15 13.88
C ASP A 132 2.48 0.91 14.46
N ALA A 133 2.13 1.47 15.62
CA ALA A 133 2.92 2.51 16.27
C ALA A 133 4.35 2.05 16.63
N ARG A 134 4.57 0.75 16.84
CA ARG A 134 5.89 0.12 17.08
C ARG A 134 6.68 -0.10 15.79
N ASN A 135 6.04 -0.06 14.61
CA ASN A 135 6.72 -0.20 13.32
C ASN A 135 7.38 1.12 12.91
N LEU A 136 8.49 1.44 13.57
CA LEU A 136 9.25 2.67 13.36
C LEU A 136 9.78 2.79 11.91
N ARG A 137 10.04 1.66 11.24
CA ARG A 137 10.46 1.64 9.83
C ARG A 137 9.36 2.18 8.91
N SER A 138 8.13 1.66 9.04
CA SER A 138 7.01 2.16 8.25
C SER A 138 6.68 3.60 8.60
N ALA A 139 6.69 3.96 9.89
CA ALA A 139 6.46 5.34 10.32
C ALA A 139 7.49 6.32 9.74
N ALA A 140 8.78 5.93 9.71
CA ALA A 140 9.83 6.74 9.08
C ALA A 140 9.66 6.83 7.56
N ALA A 141 9.28 5.74 6.90
CA ALA A 141 9.02 5.74 5.46
C ALA A 141 7.83 6.62 5.08
N ILE A 142 6.76 6.61 5.88
CA ILE A 142 5.57 7.46 5.70
C ILE A 142 5.93 8.93 5.93
N ARG A 143 6.72 9.27 6.95
CA ARG A 143 7.21 10.65 7.13
C ARG A 143 8.10 11.10 5.99
N ARG A 144 8.99 10.24 5.50
CA ARG A 144 9.87 10.53 4.36
C ARG A 144 9.09 10.73 3.05
N LEU A 145 7.88 10.21 2.95
CA LEU A 145 6.97 10.48 1.84
C LEU A 145 6.44 11.93 1.86
N GLY A 146 6.54 12.63 2.99
CA GLY A 146 5.95 13.96 3.20
C GLY A 146 4.59 13.92 3.88
N ALA A 147 4.15 12.76 4.39
CA ALA A 147 2.91 12.65 5.13
C ALA A 147 3.04 13.23 6.55
N VAL A 148 2.04 14.01 6.97
CA VAL A 148 1.95 14.66 8.27
C VAL A 148 1.39 13.69 9.31
N PRO A 149 2.03 13.52 10.49
CA PRO A 149 1.48 12.71 11.58
C PRO A 149 0.28 13.41 12.24
N GLU A 150 -0.78 12.65 12.53
CA GLU A 150 -2.01 13.20 13.11
C GLU A 150 -2.33 12.66 14.50
N GLY A 151 -1.79 11.48 14.84
CA GLY A 151 -1.99 10.91 16.16
C GLY A 151 -1.80 9.41 16.21
N VAL A 152 -2.06 8.87 17.40
CA VAL A 152 -2.02 7.43 17.67
C VAL A 152 -3.36 7.01 18.24
N LEU A 153 -4.01 6.09 17.54
CA LEU A 153 -5.22 5.43 18.03
C LEU A 153 -4.80 4.29 18.97
N ARG A 154 -5.09 4.45 20.26
CA ARG A 154 -4.74 3.47 21.30
C ARG A 154 -5.65 2.25 21.24
N SER A 155 -5.07 1.05 21.36
CA SER A 155 -5.81 -0.22 21.32
C SER A 155 -6.70 -0.38 20.09
N HIS A 156 -6.27 0.14 18.95
CA HIS A 156 -7.07 0.24 17.73
C HIS A 156 -7.20 -1.08 16.96
N ARG A 157 -6.22 -1.98 17.09
CA ARG A 157 -6.18 -3.24 16.34
C ARG A 157 -5.84 -4.43 17.23
N ILE A 158 -6.33 -5.60 16.84
CA ILE A 158 -5.93 -6.90 17.40
C ILE A 158 -5.23 -7.67 16.28
N ALA A 159 -3.97 -8.04 16.49
CA ALA A 159 -3.23 -8.89 15.57
C ALA A 159 -3.70 -10.35 15.69
N ALA A 160 -3.34 -11.18 14.71
CA ALA A 160 -3.79 -12.58 14.66
C ALA A 160 -3.33 -13.43 15.86
N ASP A 161 -2.26 -13.04 16.55
CA ASP A 161 -1.77 -13.66 17.79
C ASP A 161 -2.51 -13.16 19.07
N GLY A 162 -3.51 -12.28 18.91
CA GLY A 162 -4.25 -11.65 20.00
C GLY A 162 -3.58 -10.40 20.57
N THR A 163 -2.40 -10.01 20.09
CA THR A 163 -1.71 -8.80 20.54
C THR A 163 -2.54 -7.56 20.19
N VAL A 164 -2.88 -6.77 21.20
CA VAL A 164 -3.52 -5.46 21.03
C VAL A 164 -2.46 -4.43 20.68
N GLY A 165 -2.69 -3.69 19.59
CA GLY A 165 -1.75 -2.73 19.03
C GLY A 165 -2.35 -1.33 18.85
N ASP A 166 -1.47 -0.35 19.00
CA ASP A 166 -1.76 1.04 18.66
C ASP A 166 -1.51 1.28 17.17
N THR A 167 -2.24 2.22 16.58
CA THR A 167 -2.09 2.61 15.17
C THR A 167 -1.68 4.07 15.06
N ALA A 168 -0.50 4.31 14.48
CA ALA A 168 -0.07 5.65 14.12
C ALA A 168 -0.70 6.04 12.78
N TYR A 169 -1.35 7.21 12.76
CA TYR A 169 -2.02 7.77 11.59
C TYR A 169 -1.27 8.97 11.03
N PHE A 170 -1.21 9.02 9.71
CA PHE A 170 -0.60 10.08 8.92
C PHE A 170 -1.51 10.42 7.73
N SER A 171 -1.31 11.60 7.16
CA SER A 171 -2.00 11.98 5.93
C SER A 171 -1.18 12.88 5.03
N ILE A 172 -1.58 12.88 3.76
CA ILE A 172 -1.28 13.95 2.80
C ILE A 172 -2.62 14.55 2.39
N VAL A 173 -2.74 15.86 2.39
CA VAL A 173 -3.91 16.57 1.86
C VAL A 173 -3.61 17.21 0.51
N ARG A 174 -4.66 17.54 -0.25
CA ARG A 174 -4.52 18.06 -1.63
C ARG A 174 -3.54 19.23 -1.75
N GLY A 175 -3.56 20.16 -0.80
CA GLY A 175 -2.68 21.34 -0.83
C GLY A 175 -1.20 21.00 -0.70
N GLU A 176 -0.86 19.85 -0.12
CA GLU A 176 0.52 19.36 0.09
C GLU A 176 1.00 18.50 -1.08
N TRP A 177 0.09 18.05 -1.94
CA TRP A 177 0.41 17.11 -3.02
C TRP A 177 1.48 17.63 -4.00
N PRO A 178 1.48 18.89 -4.46
CA PRO A 178 2.52 19.38 -5.37
C PRO A 178 3.94 19.20 -4.83
N ASP A 179 4.16 19.50 -3.54
CA ASP A 179 5.47 19.38 -2.90
C ASP A 179 5.86 17.89 -2.69
N VAL A 180 4.90 17.07 -2.27
CA VAL A 180 5.10 15.62 -2.14
C VAL A 180 5.45 14.99 -3.49
N ARG A 181 4.76 15.39 -4.57
CA ARG A 181 5.05 14.93 -5.92
C ARG A 181 6.47 15.29 -6.32
N ALA A 182 6.87 16.55 -6.18
CA ALA A 182 8.21 17.01 -6.52
C ALA A 182 9.29 16.23 -5.76
N GLY A 183 9.09 15.97 -4.47
CA GLY A 183 10.01 15.16 -3.67
C GLY A 183 10.12 13.70 -4.14
N LEU A 184 9.01 13.10 -4.58
CA LEU A 184 9.00 11.75 -5.15
C LEU A 184 9.67 11.69 -6.53
N GLU A 185 9.37 12.65 -7.41
CA GLU A 185 9.97 12.77 -8.74
C GLU A 185 11.49 12.96 -8.61
N ALA A 186 11.96 13.84 -7.72
CA ALA A 186 13.38 14.04 -7.46
C ALA A 186 14.07 12.77 -6.94
N ARG A 187 13.37 11.94 -6.15
CA ARG A 187 13.90 10.64 -5.69
C ARG A 187 13.94 9.58 -6.79
N LEU A 188 13.16 9.77 -7.85
CA LEU A 188 13.06 8.89 -9.01
C LEU A 188 13.86 9.40 -10.22
N ALA A 189 14.44 10.61 -10.16
CA ALA A 189 15.48 11.04 -11.08
C ALA A 189 16.76 10.22 -10.83
#